data_AF-A0A966W9W0-F1
#
_entry.id   AF-A0A966W9W0-F1
#
_cell.length_a   1.000
_cell.length_b   1.000
_cell.length_c   1.000
_cell.angle_alpha   90.00
_cell.angle_beta   90.00
_cell.angle_gamma   90.00
#
_symmetry.space_group_name_H-M   'P 1'
#
loop_
_entity.id
_entity.type
_entity.pdbx_description
1 polymer ?
#
loop_
_entity_poly.entity_id
_entity_poly.type
_entity_poly.pdbx_seq_one_letter_code
_entity_poly.pdbx_strand_id
1 'polypeptide(L)'
;MWQIDRQRERPGSTGHAHFSLQALMQDRGGLATALPRSRYAERALPPALPWLGQGAAPSVAQAHRLTDGRVALKTVEGAPARRFAVWRRPLAQPTASWRLEVVPALQTIESPQADELMVLQALDAAGREGPRSAFRLAA
;
A
#
# COMPACT_ATOMS: atom_id res chain seq x y z
N MET A 1 -11.44 12.09 -17.73
CA MET A 1 -11.85 11.44 -16.47
C MET A 1 -13.25 10.82 -16.50
N TRP A 2 -14.22 11.34 -17.27
CA TRP A 2 -15.61 10.82 -17.38
C TRP A 2 -15.77 9.29 -17.47
N GLN A 3 -14.91 8.59 -18.23
CA GLN A 3 -15.01 7.13 -18.37
C GLN A 3 -14.77 6.39 -17.04
N ILE A 4 -13.86 6.88 -16.20
CA ILE A 4 -13.59 6.31 -14.86
C ILE A 4 -14.84 6.44 -13.99
N ASP A 5 -15.50 7.61 -14.04
CA ASP A 5 -16.69 7.89 -13.24
C ASP A 5 -17.86 6.98 -13.64
N ARG A 6 -18.16 6.90 -14.95
CA ARG A 6 -19.21 6.02 -15.46
C ARG A 6 -18.95 4.54 -15.22
N GLN A 7 -17.69 4.14 -15.10
CA GLN A 7 -17.39 2.77 -14.76
C GLN A 7 -17.59 2.50 -13.26
N ARG A 8 -17.24 3.44 -12.38
CA ARG A 8 -17.47 3.31 -10.92
C ARG A 8 -18.95 3.24 -10.54
N GLU A 9 -19.84 3.79 -11.36
CA GLU A 9 -21.29 3.67 -11.21
C GLU A 9 -21.82 2.26 -11.48
N ARG A 10 -21.04 1.38 -12.14
CA ARG A 10 -21.49 0.02 -12.49
C ARG A 10 -21.27 -0.97 -11.34
N PRO A 11 -22.30 -1.71 -10.92
CA PRO A 11 -22.15 -2.80 -9.95
C PRO A 11 -21.11 -3.82 -10.43
N GLY A 12 -20.22 -4.23 -9.52
CA GLY A 12 -19.16 -5.20 -9.80
C GLY A 12 -17.89 -4.61 -10.44
N SER A 13 -17.86 -3.32 -10.80
CA SER A 13 -16.60 -2.69 -11.21
C SER A 13 -15.70 -2.43 -10.00
N THR A 14 -14.57 -3.13 -9.93
CA THR A 14 -13.62 -3.02 -8.80
C THR A 14 -12.35 -2.23 -9.11
N GLY A 15 -12.15 -1.81 -10.37
CA GLY A 15 -10.95 -1.05 -10.76
C GLY A 15 -10.88 -0.77 -12.26
N HIS A 16 -9.74 -0.25 -12.71
CA HIS A 16 -9.51 0.11 -14.11
C HIS A 16 -8.17 -0.42 -14.60
N ALA A 17 -8.12 -0.83 -15.87
CA ALA A 17 -6.88 -1.14 -16.57
C ALA A 17 -6.66 -0.09 -17.67
N HIS A 18 -5.49 0.56 -17.66
CA HIS A 18 -5.13 1.53 -18.68
C HIS A 18 -4.28 0.85 -19.75
N PHE A 19 -4.79 0.81 -20.99
CA PHE A 19 -4.06 0.27 -22.12
C PHE A 19 -3.70 1.36 -23.14
N SER A 20 -2.47 1.45 -23.62
CA SER A 20 -1.28 0.71 -23.18
C SER A 20 -0.50 1.49 -22.10
N LEU A 21 0.49 0.84 -21.47
CA LEU A 21 1.43 1.52 -20.58
C LEU A 21 2.14 2.71 -21.28
N GLN A 22 2.34 2.63 -22.60
CA GLN A 22 2.98 3.68 -23.38
C GLN A 22 2.21 5.02 -23.32
N ALA A 23 0.87 4.97 -23.24
CA ALA A 23 0.07 6.19 -23.13
C ALA A 23 0.31 6.92 -21.79
N LEU A 24 0.54 6.16 -20.72
CA LEU A 24 0.92 6.73 -19.42
C LEU A 24 2.38 7.21 -19.43
N MET A 25 3.31 6.43 -19.97
CA MET A 25 4.73 6.80 -20.02
C MET A 25 4.98 8.08 -20.83
N GLN A 26 4.20 8.31 -21.88
CA GLN A 26 4.31 9.49 -22.75
C GLN A 26 3.36 10.62 -22.35
N ASP A 27 2.65 10.49 -21.22
CA ASP A 27 1.62 11.43 -20.77
C ASP A 27 0.64 11.85 -21.89
N ARG A 28 0.20 10.89 -22.72
CA ARG A 28 -0.63 11.20 -23.89
C ARG A 28 -1.93 11.85 -23.44
N GLY A 29 -2.21 13.04 -23.99
CA GLY A 29 -3.37 13.84 -23.61
C GLY A 29 -3.36 14.29 -22.14
N GLY A 30 -2.19 14.32 -21.48
CA GLY A 30 -2.04 14.72 -20.09
C GLY A 30 -2.56 13.70 -19.07
N LEU A 31 -2.71 12.43 -19.47
CA LEU A 31 -3.32 11.39 -18.63
C LEU A 31 -2.53 11.08 -17.35
N ALA A 32 -1.21 10.88 -17.45
CA ALA A 32 -0.35 10.60 -16.31
C ALA A 32 -0.28 11.79 -15.35
N THR A 33 -0.44 13.01 -15.87
CA THR A 33 -0.55 14.22 -15.06
C THR A 33 -1.94 14.38 -14.41
N ALA A 34 -3.02 14.03 -15.12
CA ALA A 34 -4.38 14.24 -14.64
C ALA A 34 -4.85 13.21 -13.62
N LEU A 35 -4.43 11.94 -13.76
CA LEU A 35 -4.87 10.85 -12.88
C LEU A 35 -4.54 11.10 -11.39
N PRO A 36 -3.30 11.45 -11.01
CA PRO A 36 -2.94 11.71 -9.61
C PRO A 36 -3.56 12.99 -9.05
N ARG A 37 -3.91 13.95 -9.91
CA ARG A 37 -4.56 15.20 -9.50
C ARG A 37 -6.06 15.06 -9.30
N SER A 38 -6.62 13.88 -9.57
CA SER A 38 -8.07 13.68 -9.53
C SER A 38 -8.46 12.33 -8.93
N ARG A 39 -8.74 11.30 -9.74
CA ARG A 39 -9.39 10.07 -9.26
C ARG A 39 -8.43 9.05 -8.61
N TYR A 40 -7.12 9.23 -8.76
CA TYR A 40 -6.06 8.42 -8.14
C TYR A 40 -5.10 9.27 -7.29
N ALA A 41 -5.65 10.21 -6.53
CA ALA A 41 -4.86 11.08 -5.65
C ALA A 41 -4.18 10.32 -4.50
N GLU A 42 -4.73 9.18 -4.11
CA GLU A 42 -4.22 8.34 -3.05
C GLU A 42 -3.58 7.07 -3.62
N ARG A 43 -2.51 6.60 -2.97
CA ARG A 43 -1.90 5.31 -3.29
C ARG A 43 -2.88 4.20 -2.96
N ALA A 44 -2.89 3.16 -3.79
CA ALA A 44 -3.66 1.94 -3.57
C ALA A 44 -2.75 0.72 -3.75
N LEU A 45 -3.16 -0.40 -3.16
CA LEU A 45 -2.54 -1.69 -3.46
C LEU A 45 -3.04 -2.21 -4.80
N PRO A 46 -2.15 -2.75 -5.65
CA PRO A 46 -2.62 -3.53 -6.79
C PRO A 46 -3.38 -4.76 -6.26
N PRO A 47 -4.45 -5.20 -6.95
CA PRO A 47 -5.13 -6.43 -6.57
C PRO A 47 -4.16 -7.61 -6.66
N ALA A 48 -4.37 -8.61 -5.79
CA ALA A 48 -3.62 -9.85 -5.86
C ALA A 48 -3.79 -10.49 -7.25
N LEU A 49 -2.71 -11.06 -7.77
CA LEU A 49 -2.66 -11.80 -9.02
C LEU A 49 -2.61 -13.30 -8.67
N PRO A 50 -3.75 -13.92 -8.27
CA PRO A 50 -3.76 -15.26 -7.67
C PRO A 50 -3.18 -16.34 -8.59
N TRP A 51 -3.25 -16.15 -9.91
CA TRP A 51 -2.68 -17.07 -10.90
C TRP A 51 -1.14 -17.08 -10.92
N LEU A 52 -0.47 -16.07 -10.34
CA LEU A 52 0.98 -16.03 -10.15
C LEU A 52 1.40 -16.47 -8.75
N GLY A 53 0.48 -16.50 -7.79
CA GLY A 53 0.75 -16.86 -6.41
C GLY A 53 0.88 -18.37 -6.24
N GLN A 54 1.95 -18.83 -5.61
CA GLN A 54 2.11 -20.22 -5.18
C GLN A 54 2.38 -20.29 -3.67
N GLY A 55 2.04 -21.42 -3.05
CA GLY A 55 2.28 -21.65 -1.62
C GLY A 55 1.47 -20.74 -0.69
N ALA A 56 1.93 -20.57 0.55
CA ALA A 56 1.26 -19.74 1.54
C ALA A 56 1.40 -18.24 1.23
N ALA A 57 0.41 -17.44 1.62
CA ALA A 57 0.52 -15.98 1.66
C ALA A 57 1.56 -15.55 2.71
N PRO A 58 2.10 -14.33 2.63
CA PRO A 58 3.08 -13.85 3.60
C PRO A 58 2.62 -13.94 5.06
N SER A 59 3.56 -14.26 5.95
CA SER A 59 3.32 -14.27 7.38
C SER A 59 3.06 -12.87 7.95
N VAL A 60 2.65 -12.81 9.23
CA VAL A 60 2.40 -11.57 9.97
C VAL A 60 3.60 -10.62 9.90
N ALA A 61 3.36 -9.34 9.62
CA ALA A 61 4.39 -8.31 9.58
C ALA A 61 4.76 -7.81 10.99
N GLN A 62 6.04 -7.55 11.22
CA GLN A 62 6.61 -6.98 12.43
C GLN A 62 7.44 -5.74 12.12
N ALA A 63 7.41 -4.79 13.05
CA ALA A 63 8.25 -3.61 13.06
C ALA A 63 9.25 -3.68 14.22
N HIS A 64 10.51 -3.39 13.93
CA HIS A 64 11.61 -3.38 14.90
C HIS A 64 12.29 -2.03 14.85
N ARG A 65 12.36 -1.34 15.99
CA ARG A 65 13.12 -0.09 16.09
C ARG A 65 14.62 -0.40 16.10
N LEU A 66 15.37 0.28 15.24
CA LEU A 66 16.82 0.19 15.16
C LEU A 66 17.48 1.21 16.09
N THR A 67 18.78 1.05 16.34
CA THR A 67 19.56 1.95 17.20
C THR A 67 19.64 3.38 16.68
N ASP A 68 19.53 3.57 15.36
CA ASP A 68 19.49 4.89 14.72
C ASP A 68 18.09 5.52 14.70
N GLY A 69 17.10 4.88 15.35
CA GLY A 69 15.73 5.38 15.46
C GLY A 69 14.80 4.97 14.33
N ARG A 70 15.31 4.48 13.19
CA ARG A 70 14.48 3.98 12.08
C ARG A 70 13.79 2.67 12.43
N VAL A 71 12.82 2.27 11.63
CA VAL A 71 12.07 1.04 11.81
C VAL A 71 12.35 0.06 10.68
N ALA A 72 12.85 -1.12 11.01
CA ALA A 72 12.99 -2.24 10.10
C ALA A 72 11.70 -3.08 10.06
N LEU A 73 11.27 -3.44 8.85
CA LEU A 73 10.08 -4.27 8.63
C LEU A 73 10.49 -5.70 8.24
N LYS A 74 9.89 -6.68 8.91
CA LYS A 74 10.13 -8.11 8.66
C LYS A 74 8.83 -8.89 8.79
N THR A 75 8.78 -10.11 8.25
CA THR A 75 7.74 -11.07 8.61
C THR A 75 8.20 -11.90 9.80
N VAL A 76 7.26 -12.43 10.59
CA VAL A 76 7.53 -13.57 11.47
C VAL A 76 8.00 -14.77 10.66
N GLU A 77 8.46 -15.82 11.35
CA GLU A 77 8.82 -17.09 10.72
C GLU A 77 7.70 -17.59 9.76
N GLY A 78 8.10 -18.09 8.60
CA GLY A 78 7.20 -18.53 7.52
C GLY A 78 7.42 -17.77 6.21
N ALA A 79 6.35 -17.54 5.46
CA ALA A 79 6.44 -17.00 4.10
C ALA A 79 6.90 -15.52 4.10
N PRO A 80 7.99 -15.19 3.38
CA PRO A 80 8.57 -13.86 3.44
C PRO A 80 7.77 -12.82 2.66
N ALA A 81 7.82 -11.58 3.13
CA ALA A 81 7.35 -10.43 2.36
C ALA A 81 8.33 -10.07 1.23
N ARG A 82 7.78 -9.60 0.11
CA ARG A 82 8.53 -8.86 -0.92
C ARG A 82 8.35 -7.36 -0.78
N ARG A 83 7.20 -6.93 -0.27
CA ARG A 83 6.84 -5.54 0.02
C ARG A 83 6.02 -5.49 1.30
N PHE A 84 5.96 -4.32 1.93
CA PHE A 84 5.09 -4.03 3.05
C PHE A 84 4.14 -2.90 2.69
N ALA A 85 2.86 -3.09 2.97
CA ALA A 85 1.90 -2.00 3.00
C ALA A 85 1.91 -1.39 4.40
N VAL A 86 2.16 -0.08 4.45
CA VAL A 86 2.25 0.71 5.67
C VAL A 86 1.13 1.75 5.62
N TRP A 87 0.07 1.53 6.39
CA TRP A 87 -0.98 2.53 6.57
C TRP A 87 -0.69 3.34 7.82
N ARG A 88 -0.84 4.66 7.70
CA ARG A 88 -0.61 5.61 8.78
C ARG A 88 -1.79 6.54 8.93
N ARG A 89 -2.14 6.84 10.18
CA ARG A 89 -3.20 7.81 10.51
C ARG A 89 -2.86 8.56 11.80
N PRO A 90 -2.81 9.90 11.77
CA PRO A 90 -2.73 10.70 12.98
C PRO A 90 -3.94 10.46 13.90
N LEU A 91 -3.68 10.28 15.19
CA LEU A 91 -4.68 10.08 16.24
C LEU A 91 -5.22 11.40 16.78
N ALA A 92 -4.44 12.48 16.71
CA ALA A 92 -4.85 13.82 17.12
C ALA A 92 -6.05 14.36 16.31
N GLN A 93 -6.31 13.80 15.12
CA GLN A 93 -7.36 14.23 14.21
C GLN A 93 -8.28 13.05 13.85
N PRO A 94 -9.45 12.89 14.52
CA PRO A 94 -10.36 11.78 14.26
C PRO A 94 -10.84 11.70 12.80
N THR A 95 -10.88 12.80 12.07
CA THR A 95 -11.27 12.86 10.66
C THR A 95 -10.12 12.63 9.69
N ALA A 96 -8.89 12.42 10.17
CA ALA A 96 -7.75 12.18 9.30
C ALA A 96 -7.89 10.85 8.55
N SER A 97 -7.71 10.91 7.23
CA SER A 97 -7.67 9.75 6.36
C SER A 97 -6.41 8.93 6.58
N TRP A 98 -6.50 7.62 6.30
CA TRP A 98 -5.33 6.76 6.23
C TRP A 98 -4.46 7.13 5.02
N ARG A 99 -3.15 7.19 5.22
CA ARG A 99 -2.16 7.30 4.15
C ARG A 99 -1.47 5.95 3.97
N LEU A 100 -1.41 5.47 2.73
CA LEU A 100 -0.72 4.23 2.38
C LEU A 100 0.65 4.55 1.79
N GLU A 101 1.66 3.83 2.27
CA GLU A 101 2.96 3.68 1.62
C GLU A 101 3.22 2.20 1.32
N VAL A 102 3.90 1.90 0.20
CA VAL A 102 4.32 0.55 -0.15
C VAL A 102 5.84 0.52 -0.19
N VAL A 103 6.42 -0.23 0.74
CA VAL A 103 7.86 -0.23 1.01
C VAL A 103 8.45 -1.57 0.58
N PRO A 104 9.52 -1.60 -0.24
CA PRO A 104 10.23 -2.84 -0.56
C PRO A 104 10.75 -3.55 0.68
N ALA A 105 10.79 -4.88 0.65
CA ALA A 105 11.47 -5.64 1.70
C ALA A 105 12.94 -5.19 1.84
N LEU A 106 13.48 -5.30 3.06
CA LEU A 106 14.83 -4.87 3.44
C LEU A 106 15.04 -3.35 3.53
N GLN A 107 14.06 -2.52 3.17
CA GLN A 107 14.12 -1.08 3.44
C GLN A 107 13.60 -0.76 4.85
N THR A 108 14.16 0.30 5.44
CA THR A 108 13.71 0.88 6.71
C THR A 108 12.75 2.03 6.43
N ILE A 109 11.83 2.27 7.36
CA ILE A 109 10.95 3.44 7.34
C ILE A 109 11.29 4.38 8.49
N GLU A 110 10.87 5.63 8.35
CA GLU A 110 10.88 6.59 9.46
C GLU A 110 9.99 6.10 10.60
N SER A 111 10.40 6.39 11.82
CA SER A 111 9.61 6.02 12.98
C SER A 111 8.23 6.70 12.96
N PRO A 112 7.14 5.99 13.27
CA PRO A 112 5.86 6.65 13.49
C PRO A 112 5.96 7.67 14.61
N GLN A 113 5.17 8.74 14.51
CA GLN A 113 5.06 9.71 15.59
C GLN A 113 4.26 9.12 16.78
N ALA A 114 4.43 9.65 17.99
CA ALA A 114 3.77 9.13 19.19
C ALA A 114 2.23 9.20 19.10
N ASP A 115 1.71 10.18 18.36
CA ASP A 115 0.30 10.38 18.08
C ASP A 115 -0.14 9.76 16.74
N GLU A 116 0.59 8.77 16.23
CA GLU A 116 0.27 8.10 14.96
C GLU A 116 -0.08 6.63 15.17
N LEU A 117 -1.14 6.16 14.50
CA LEU A 117 -1.45 4.75 14.37
C LEU A 117 -0.84 4.22 13.07
N MET A 118 -0.05 3.15 13.19
CA MET A 118 0.51 2.44 12.05
C MET A 118 -0.11 1.06 11.92
N VAL A 119 -0.59 0.69 10.74
CA VAL A 119 -0.99 -0.68 10.40
C VAL A 119 -0.01 -1.20 9.35
N LEU A 120 0.50 -2.41 9.57
CA LEU A 120 1.42 -3.09 8.68
C LEU A 120 0.81 -4.35 8.13
N GLN A 121 1.18 -4.65 6.88
CA GLN A 121 0.84 -5.90 6.24
C GLN A 121 1.92 -6.31 5.25
N ALA A 122 2.25 -7.59 5.25
CA ALA A 122 3.19 -8.16 4.29
C ALA A 122 2.51 -8.45 2.95
N LEU A 123 3.24 -8.26 1.86
CA LEU A 123 2.82 -8.53 0.49
C LEU A 123 3.84 -9.41 -0.21
N ASP A 124 3.41 -10.43 -0.95
CA ASP A 124 4.30 -11.22 -1.80
C ASP A 124 4.49 -10.59 -3.20
N ALA A 125 5.17 -11.31 -4.09
CA ALA A 125 5.39 -10.87 -5.46
C ALA A 125 4.08 -10.79 -6.28
N ALA A 126 3.11 -11.65 -5.97
CA ALA A 126 1.79 -11.68 -6.59
C ALA A 126 0.81 -10.66 -5.98
N GLY A 127 1.22 -9.91 -4.94
CA GLY A 127 0.37 -8.95 -4.25
C GLY A 127 -0.62 -9.59 -3.27
N ARG A 128 -0.44 -10.86 -2.89
CA ARG A 128 -1.25 -11.47 -1.83
C ARG A 128 -0.91 -10.84 -0.49
N GLU A 129 -1.96 -10.50 0.24
CA GLU A 129 -1.92 -9.85 1.54
C GLU A 129 -1.75 -10.87 2.67
N GLY A 130 -0.78 -10.67 3.54
CA GLY A 130 -0.68 -11.37 4.83
C GLY A 130 -1.61 -10.77 5.90
N PRO A 131 -1.59 -11.29 7.13
CA PRO A 131 -2.36 -10.70 8.23
C PRO A 131 -1.91 -9.27 8.57
N ARG A 132 -2.86 -8.45 9.07
CA ARG A 132 -2.60 -7.08 9.53
C ARG A 132 -2.10 -7.06 10.97
N SER A 133 -1.18 -6.14 11.25
CA SER A 133 -0.73 -5.83 12.61
C SER A 133 -0.79 -4.33 12.84
N ALA A 134 -1.38 -3.91 13.96
CA ALA A 134 -1.49 -2.51 14.34
C ALA A 134 -0.49 -2.17 15.45
N PHE A 135 0.17 -1.03 15.31
CA PHE A 135 1.19 -0.54 16.22
C PHE A 135 0.88 0.89 16.61
N ARG A 136 1.01 1.17 17.91
CA ARG A 136 1.12 2.52 18.46
C ARG A 136 2.45 2.59 19.17
N LEU A 137 3.23 3.63 18.91
CA LEU A 137 4.40 3.88 19.72
C LEU A 137 3.97 4.53 21.02
N ALA A 138 4.37 3.92 22.14
CA ALA A 138 4.35 4.62 23.41
C ALA A 138 5.41 5.74 23.36
N ALA A 139 5.07 6.89 23.93
CA ALA A 139 6.01 7.99 24.15
C ALA A 139 7.15 7.56 25.07
#